data_AF-A0A8T4CZI5-F1
#
_entry.id   AF-A0A8T4CZI5-F1
#
_cell.length_a   1.000
_cell.length_b   1.000
_cell.length_c   1.000
_cell.angle_alpha   90.00
_cell.angle_beta   90.00
_cell.angle_gamma   90.00
#
_symmetry.space_group_name_H-M   'P 1'
#
loop_
_entity.id
_entity.type
_entity.pdbx_description
1 polymer ?
#
loop_
_entity_poly.entity_id
_entity_poly.type
_entity_poly.pdbx_seq_one_letter_code
_entity_poly.pdbx_strand_id
1 'polypeptide(L)'
;MIEHLEDAGEELKRADHLIYVSLKYTRTADVLLNTLSRMIDAYDYLITALLSYARDTKNLKENPQTPIEKGNLVKKMYPQQEVQDNIDLYFLLRKIHRAPYDKEQEYRRHVAIMTQIDGREEIVNIDIITQYYEFQKNFYGFVVNMLRDFAKEKFEEENGWEY
;
A
#
# COMPACT_ATOMS: atom_id res chain seq x y z
N MET A 1 16.04 3.42 -0.72
CA MET A 1 15.10 3.93 0.32
C MET A 1 14.27 5.09 -0.24
N ILE A 2 14.89 6.23 -0.57
CA ILE A 2 14.18 7.40 -1.15
C ILE A 2 13.54 7.06 -2.49
N GLU A 3 14.27 6.39 -3.38
CA GLU A 3 13.75 5.92 -4.68
C GLU A 3 12.44 5.12 -4.54
N HIS A 4 12.39 4.16 -3.60
CA HIS A 4 11.16 3.39 -3.34
C HIS A 4 10.01 4.26 -2.79
N LEU A 5 10.32 5.33 -2.06
CA LEU A 5 9.29 6.25 -1.60
C LEU A 5 8.72 7.06 -2.76
N GLU A 6 9.57 7.48 -3.70
CA GLU A 6 9.15 8.16 -4.94
C GLU A 6 8.31 7.24 -5.81
N ASP A 7 8.75 5.99 -6.03
CA ASP A 7 8.00 4.98 -6.78
C ASP A 7 6.62 4.71 -6.16
N ALA A 8 6.55 4.59 -4.83
CA ALA A 8 5.28 4.45 -4.12
C ALA A 8 4.35 5.64 -4.37
N GLY A 9 4.89 6.86 -4.32
CA GLY A 9 4.14 8.08 -4.59
C GLY A 9 3.60 8.15 -6.03
N GLU A 10 4.38 7.71 -7.02
CA GLU A 10 3.95 7.66 -8.42
C GLU A 10 2.82 6.63 -8.64
N GLU A 11 2.91 5.44 -8.04
CA GLU A 11 1.83 4.44 -8.14
C GLU A 11 0.55 4.92 -7.44
N LEU A 12 0.65 5.66 -6.32
CA LEU A 12 -0.51 6.28 -5.68
C LEU A 12 -1.16 7.36 -6.56
N LYS A 13 -0.37 8.21 -7.23
CA LYS A 13 -0.92 9.19 -8.19
C LYS A 13 -1.66 8.51 -9.35
N ARG A 14 -1.15 7.36 -9.83
CA ARG A 14 -1.82 6.56 -10.87
C ARG A 14 -3.12 5.97 -10.35
N ALA A 15 -3.13 5.42 -9.14
CA ALA A 15 -4.35 4.91 -8.50
C ALA A 15 -5.40 6.01 -8.33
N ASP A 16 -5.01 7.20 -7.85
CA ASP A 16 -5.87 8.38 -7.72
C ASP A 16 -6.54 8.75 -9.05
N HIS A 17 -5.73 8.79 -10.12
CA HIS A 17 -6.22 9.10 -11.45
C HIS A 17 -7.24 8.06 -11.94
N LEU A 18 -6.97 6.76 -11.75
CA LEU A 18 -7.90 5.70 -12.12
C LEU A 18 -9.21 5.81 -11.34
N ILE A 19 -9.15 6.09 -10.03
CA ILE A 19 -10.33 6.30 -9.19
C ILE A 19 -11.14 7.49 -9.71
N TYR A 20 -10.50 8.64 -9.91
CA TYR A 20 -11.13 9.86 -10.38
C TYR A 20 -11.84 9.70 -11.72
N VAL A 21 -11.17 9.07 -12.70
CA VAL A 21 -11.76 8.81 -14.02
C VAL A 21 -12.92 7.82 -13.90
N SER A 22 -12.82 6.83 -13.01
CA SER A 22 -13.87 5.82 -12.81
C SER A 22 -15.16 6.39 -12.24
N LEU A 23 -15.03 7.34 -11.31
CA LEU A 23 -16.19 8.03 -10.74
C LEU A 23 -16.98 8.77 -11.82
N LYS A 24 -16.28 9.30 -12.84
CA LYS A 24 -16.85 10.16 -13.87
C LYS A 24 -17.33 9.45 -15.14
N TYR A 25 -16.62 8.42 -15.64
CA TYR A 25 -16.83 7.95 -17.02
C TYR A 25 -16.84 6.43 -17.20
N THR A 26 -16.08 5.66 -16.41
CA THR A 26 -15.89 4.21 -16.66
C THR A 26 -15.83 3.41 -15.36
N ARG A 27 -16.86 2.60 -15.09
CA ARG A 27 -16.86 1.64 -13.98
C ARG A 27 -16.82 0.26 -14.60
N THR A 28 -15.63 -0.31 -14.78
CA THR A 28 -15.46 -1.69 -15.23
C THR A 28 -14.63 -2.46 -14.22
N ALA A 29 -14.80 -3.78 -14.15
CA ALA A 29 -14.04 -4.63 -13.24
C ALA A 29 -12.54 -4.52 -13.52
N ASP A 30 -12.16 -4.34 -14.79
CA ASP A 30 -10.77 -4.19 -15.20
C ASP A 30 -10.13 -2.92 -14.64
N VAL A 31 -10.87 -1.81 -14.54
CA VAL A 31 -10.36 -0.60 -13.91
C VAL A 31 -10.21 -0.79 -12.40
N LEU A 32 -11.15 -1.47 -11.73
CA LEU A 32 -11.02 -1.82 -10.32
C LEU A 32 -9.78 -2.70 -10.06
N LEU A 33 -9.55 -3.71 -10.88
CA LEU A 33 -8.37 -4.58 -10.80
C LEU A 33 -7.07 -3.81 -11.06
N ASN A 34 -7.06 -2.92 -12.05
CA ASN A 34 -5.89 -2.09 -12.31
C ASN A 34 -5.60 -1.18 -11.11
N THR A 35 -6.60 -0.50 -10.55
CA THR A 35 -6.43 0.31 -9.34
C THR A 35 -5.88 -0.52 -8.17
N LEU A 36 -6.44 -1.72 -7.93
CA LEU A 36 -5.93 -2.64 -6.91
C LEU A 36 -4.47 -3.01 -7.14
N SER A 37 -4.08 -3.30 -8.39
CA SER A 37 -2.68 -3.59 -8.74
C SER A 37 -1.77 -2.41 -8.39
N ARG A 38 -2.15 -1.17 -8.76
CA ARG A 38 -1.37 0.04 -8.43
C ARG A 38 -1.22 0.24 -6.93
N MET A 39 -2.28 0.01 -6.17
CA MET A 39 -2.25 0.08 -4.71
C MET A 39 -1.35 -1.00 -4.10
N ILE A 40 -1.37 -2.23 -4.63
CA ILE A 40 -0.48 -3.31 -4.20
C ILE A 40 0.98 -2.94 -4.47
N ASP A 41 1.29 -2.41 -5.66
CA ASP A 41 2.63 -2.00 -6.04
C ASP A 41 3.15 -0.87 -5.12
N ALA A 42 2.30 0.14 -4.85
CA ALA A 42 2.63 1.20 -3.90
C ALA A 42 2.96 0.67 -2.49
N TYR A 43 2.21 -0.32 -1.99
CA TYR A 43 2.54 -0.98 -0.73
C TYR A 43 3.85 -1.76 -0.81
N ASP A 44 4.11 -2.49 -1.90
CA ASP A 44 5.36 -3.24 -2.09
C ASP A 44 6.58 -2.31 -2.02
N TYR A 45 6.48 -1.11 -2.61
CA TYR A 45 7.49 -0.07 -2.50
C TYR A 45 7.63 0.50 -1.09
N LEU A 46 6.53 0.83 -0.41
CA LEU A 46 6.54 1.32 0.99
C LEU A 46 7.14 0.31 1.96
N ILE A 47 6.76 -0.96 1.84
CA ILE A 47 7.31 -2.07 2.64
C ILE A 47 8.82 -2.18 2.38
N THR A 48 9.25 -2.09 1.13
CA THR A 48 10.67 -2.14 0.79
C THR A 48 11.44 -0.94 1.38
N ALA A 49 10.87 0.26 1.33
CA ALA A 49 11.45 1.45 1.97
C ALA A 49 11.58 1.28 3.50
N LEU A 50 10.56 0.77 4.18
CA LEU A 50 10.58 0.50 5.63
C LEU A 50 11.60 -0.58 6.02
N LEU A 51 11.78 -1.60 5.19
CA LEU A 51 12.80 -2.63 5.40
C LEU A 51 14.21 -2.08 5.16
N SER A 52 14.42 -1.26 4.14
CA SER A 52 15.69 -0.53 3.96
C SER A 52 15.99 0.34 5.18
N TYR A 53 15.00 1.08 5.68
CA TYR A 53 15.14 1.90 6.87
C TYR A 53 15.51 1.09 8.11
N ALA A 54 14.87 -0.07 8.30
CA ALA A 54 15.19 -0.98 9.40
C ALA A 54 16.59 -1.60 9.28
N ARG A 55 17.12 -1.80 8.07
CA ARG A 55 18.50 -2.27 7.87
C ARG A 55 19.50 -1.24 8.37
N ASP A 56 19.26 0.02 8.01
CA ASP A 56 20.18 1.11 8.34
C ASP A 56 20.12 1.50 9.82
N THR A 57 18.93 1.45 10.45
CA THR A 57 18.73 1.94 11.83
C THR A 57 18.60 0.87 12.90
N LYS A 58 17.98 -0.27 12.56
CA LYS A 58 17.67 -1.34 13.51
C LYS A 58 18.54 -2.58 13.31
N ASN A 59 19.58 -2.47 12.46
CA ASN A 59 20.52 -3.54 12.14
C ASN A 59 19.83 -4.84 11.67
N LEU A 60 18.79 -4.69 10.84
CA LEU A 60 18.02 -5.82 10.30
C LEU A 60 18.91 -6.71 9.42
N LYS A 61 19.08 -7.97 9.82
CA LYS A 61 19.87 -8.98 9.06
C LYS A 61 19.01 -9.90 8.17
N GLU A 62 17.70 -9.96 8.43
CA GLU A 62 16.79 -10.81 7.67
C GLU A 62 16.57 -10.24 6.25
N ASN A 63 16.60 -11.10 5.22
CA ASN A 63 16.36 -10.72 3.82
C ASN A 63 15.16 -11.49 3.24
N PRO A 64 13.92 -11.07 3.57
CA PRO A 64 12.71 -11.73 3.10
C PRO A 64 12.60 -11.68 1.57
N GLN A 65 12.16 -12.78 0.95
CA GLN A 65 12.07 -12.88 -0.50
C GLN A 65 10.64 -12.70 -0.99
N THR A 66 9.68 -13.26 -0.25
CA THR A 66 8.28 -13.22 -0.65
C THR A 66 7.57 -11.99 -0.10
N PRO A 67 6.50 -11.52 -0.77
CA PRO A 67 5.76 -10.35 -0.30
C PRO A 67 5.09 -10.57 1.07
N ILE A 68 4.68 -11.81 1.37
CA ILE A 68 4.13 -12.18 2.69
C ILE A 68 5.20 -12.09 3.77
N GLU A 69 6.40 -12.65 3.52
CA GLU A 69 7.52 -12.56 4.47
C GLU A 69 7.93 -11.11 4.71
N LYS A 70 7.98 -10.28 3.66
CA LYS A 70 8.28 -8.85 3.76
C LYS A 70 7.28 -8.13 4.66
N GLY A 71 5.97 -8.32 4.42
CA GLY A 71 4.92 -7.71 5.23
C GLY A 71 4.98 -8.16 6.70
N ASN A 72 5.13 -9.47 6.95
CA ASN A 72 5.21 -10.00 8.32
C ASN A 72 6.45 -9.47 9.07
N LEU A 73 7.58 -9.33 8.37
CA LEU A 73 8.78 -8.76 8.96
C LEU A 73 8.57 -7.29 9.31
N VAL A 74 7.92 -6.49 8.44
CA VAL A 74 7.56 -5.11 8.76
C VAL A 74 6.64 -5.06 9.98
N LYS A 75 5.60 -5.90 10.07
CA LYS A 75 4.74 -5.98 11.27
C LYS A 75 5.53 -6.28 12.54
N LYS A 76 6.50 -7.19 12.48
CA LYS A 76 7.37 -7.54 13.62
C LYS A 76 8.26 -6.35 14.04
N MET A 77 8.77 -5.58 13.08
CA MET A 77 9.73 -4.50 13.32
C MET A 77 9.08 -3.18 13.75
N TYR A 78 7.80 -2.99 13.43
CA TYR A 78 7.06 -1.75 13.63
C TYR A 78 5.69 -2.05 14.27
N PRO A 79 5.60 -2.06 15.62
CA PRO A 79 4.38 -2.44 16.33
C PRO A 79 3.28 -1.36 16.31
N GLN A 80 3.53 -0.19 15.68
CA GLN A 80 2.55 0.87 15.53
C GLN A 80 1.30 0.35 14.82
N GLN A 81 0.12 0.69 15.34
CA GLN A 81 -1.15 0.17 14.82
C GLN A 81 -1.37 0.58 13.36
N GLU A 82 -0.95 1.78 13.00
CA GLU A 82 -0.98 2.31 11.63
C GLU A 82 -0.21 1.38 10.68
N VAL A 83 0.93 0.83 11.09
CA VAL A 83 1.69 -0.12 10.28
C VAL A 83 0.97 -1.47 10.24
N GLN A 84 0.49 -1.98 11.37
CA GLN A 84 -0.20 -3.27 11.44
C GLN A 84 -1.41 -3.31 10.49
N ASP A 85 -2.28 -2.30 10.59
CA ASP A 85 -3.51 -2.21 9.81
C ASP A 85 -3.23 -2.06 8.31
N ASN A 86 -2.20 -1.32 7.93
CA ASN A 86 -1.82 -1.13 6.54
C ASN A 86 -1.22 -2.39 5.91
N ILE A 87 -0.43 -3.16 6.67
CA ILE A 87 0.05 -4.46 6.18
C ILE A 87 -1.10 -5.47 6.05
N ASP A 88 -2.07 -5.43 6.96
CA ASP A 88 -3.26 -6.29 6.86
C ASP A 88 -4.13 -5.93 5.67
N LEU A 89 -4.33 -4.63 5.40
CA LEU A 89 -4.98 -4.18 4.16
C LEU A 89 -4.19 -4.63 2.93
N TYR A 90 -2.87 -4.45 2.91
CA TYR A 90 -2.04 -4.94 1.80
C TYR A 90 -2.23 -6.44 1.52
N PHE A 91 -2.27 -7.28 2.57
CA PHE A 91 -2.57 -8.70 2.40
C PHE A 91 -3.97 -8.96 1.85
N LEU A 92 -4.97 -8.22 2.34
CA LEU A 92 -6.34 -8.29 1.83
C LEU A 92 -6.38 -7.93 0.34
N LEU A 93 -5.77 -6.81 -0.09
CA LEU A 93 -5.74 -6.39 -1.49
C LEU A 93 -5.10 -7.46 -2.38
N ARG A 94 -3.99 -8.08 -1.94
CA ARG A 94 -3.36 -9.17 -2.68
C ARG A 94 -4.24 -10.41 -2.78
N LYS A 95 -5.00 -10.74 -1.74
CA LYS A 95 -5.97 -11.85 -1.77
C LYS A 95 -7.08 -11.53 -2.78
N ILE A 96 -7.68 -10.34 -2.71
CA ILE A 96 -8.72 -9.88 -3.65
C ILE A 96 -8.23 -9.95 -5.09
N HIS A 97 -7.05 -9.39 -5.38
CA HIS A 97 -6.50 -9.33 -6.74
C HIS A 97 -6.19 -10.73 -7.33
N ARG A 98 -5.93 -11.74 -6.49
CA ARG A 98 -5.59 -13.10 -6.93
C ARG A 98 -6.78 -14.04 -6.97
N ALA A 99 -7.81 -13.76 -6.17
CA ALA A 99 -8.93 -14.67 -6.03
C ALA A 99 -9.77 -14.69 -7.33
N PRO A 100 -10.32 -15.85 -7.71
CA PRO A 100 -11.36 -15.89 -8.73
C PRO A 100 -12.49 -14.94 -8.32
N TYR A 101 -12.99 -14.20 -9.30
CA TYR A 101 -14.07 -13.25 -9.07
C TYR A 101 -15.14 -13.42 -10.13
N ASP A 102 -16.38 -13.21 -9.70
CA ASP A 102 -17.49 -13.03 -10.62
C ASP A 102 -17.62 -11.55 -10.95
N LYS A 103 -17.84 -11.25 -12.23
CA LYS A 103 -18.14 -9.88 -12.69
C LYS A 103 -19.65 -9.68 -12.58
N GLU A 104 -20.10 -8.94 -11.57
CA GLU A 104 -21.51 -8.52 -11.53
C GLU A 104 -21.73 -7.21 -12.30
N GLN A 105 -22.71 -7.23 -13.20
CA GLN A 105 -23.33 -6.05 -13.82
C GLN A 105 -22.40 -5.07 -14.57
N GLU A 106 -21.60 -5.55 -15.54
CA GLU A 106 -20.87 -4.69 -16.50
C GLU A 106 -21.78 -3.69 -17.30
N TYR A 107 -23.12 -3.80 -17.18
CA TYR A 107 -24.08 -2.98 -17.93
C TYR A 107 -24.85 -1.91 -17.12
N ARG A 108 -24.68 -1.77 -15.79
CA ARG A 108 -25.31 -0.69 -15.00
C ARG A 108 -24.39 -0.14 -13.90
N ARG A 109 -24.75 1.02 -13.35
CA ARG A 109 -23.95 1.99 -12.56
C ARG A 109 -23.17 1.46 -11.33
N HIS A 110 -23.20 0.17 -11.03
CA HIS A 110 -22.63 -0.45 -9.83
C HIS A 110 -21.80 -1.69 -10.18
N VAL A 111 -20.65 -1.49 -10.83
CA VAL A 111 -19.70 -2.58 -11.03
C VAL A 111 -18.99 -2.88 -9.71
N ALA A 112 -19.04 -4.15 -9.33
CA ALA A 112 -18.35 -4.70 -8.17
C ALA A 112 -17.65 -6.01 -8.56
N ILE A 113 -16.48 -6.23 -7.96
CA ILE A 113 -15.80 -7.52 -7.94
C ILE A 113 -16.34 -8.26 -6.73
N MET A 114 -16.98 -9.40 -6.94
CA MET A 114 -17.38 -10.29 -5.86
C MET A 114 -16.44 -11.47 -5.81
N THR A 115 -15.85 -11.73 -4.66
CA THR A 115 -14.90 -12.83 -4.49
C THR A 115 -15.07 -13.49 -3.14
N GLN A 116 -14.79 -14.80 -3.05
CA GLN A 116 -14.77 -15.50 -1.77
C GLN A 116 -13.35 -15.56 -1.21
N ILE A 117 -13.16 -14.96 -0.04
CA ILE A 117 -11.89 -14.96 0.70
C ILE A 117 -12.15 -15.55 2.08
N ASP A 118 -11.38 -16.58 2.44
CA ASP A 118 -11.47 -17.23 3.76
C ASP A 118 -12.90 -17.66 4.15
N GLY A 119 -13.71 -18.06 3.16
CA GLY A 119 -15.10 -18.50 3.35
C GLY A 119 -16.13 -17.37 3.52
N ARG A 120 -15.74 -16.12 3.25
CA ARG A 120 -16.61 -14.94 3.28
C ARG A 120 -16.69 -14.31 1.89
N GLU A 121 -17.86 -13.78 1.56
CA GLU A 121 -18.06 -13.00 0.35
C GLU A 121 -17.55 -11.57 0.58
N GLU A 122 -16.60 -11.16 -0.26
CA GLU A 122 -16.02 -9.83 -0.28
C GLU A 122 -16.50 -9.10 -1.54
N ILE A 123 -17.14 -7.96 -1.36
CA ILE A 123 -17.65 -7.11 -2.45
C ILE A 123 -16.75 -5.89 -2.54
N VAL A 124 -16.12 -5.69 -3.70
CA VAL A 124 -15.19 -4.58 -3.93
C VAL A 124 -15.70 -3.72 -5.08
N ASN A 125 -16.14 -2.51 -4.76
CA ASN A 125 -16.58 -1.51 -5.73
C ASN A 125 -15.70 -0.24 -5.64
N ILE A 126 -16.00 0.76 -6.47
CA ILE A 126 -15.19 1.99 -6.53
C ILE A 126 -15.17 2.77 -5.20
N ASP A 127 -16.28 2.75 -4.46
CA ASP A 127 -16.38 3.48 -3.19
C ASP A 127 -15.49 2.83 -2.13
N ILE A 128 -15.49 1.49 -2.08
CA ILE A 128 -14.62 0.70 -1.18
C ILE A 128 -13.14 0.88 -1.57
N ILE A 129 -12.82 0.82 -2.86
CA ILE A 129 -11.44 1.08 -3.33
C ILE A 129 -11.00 2.50 -2.95
N THR A 130 -11.89 3.49 -3.05
CA THR A 130 -11.57 4.87 -2.65
C THR A 130 -11.26 4.96 -1.16
N GLN A 131 -11.99 4.26 -0.30
CA GLN A 131 -11.71 4.20 1.13
C GLN A 131 -10.35 3.54 1.42
N TYR A 132 -10.05 2.42 0.77
CA TYR A 132 -8.73 1.76 0.89
C TYR A 132 -7.60 2.67 0.40
N TYR A 133 -7.83 3.43 -0.66
CA TYR A 133 -6.85 4.37 -1.20
C TYR A 133 -6.56 5.52 -0.23
N GLU A 134 -7.59 6.15 0.34
CA GLU A 134 -7.38 7.23 1.33
C GLU A 134 -6.67 6.71 2.58
N PHE A 135 -6.98 5.48 3.02
CA PHE A 135 -6.27 4.82 4.11
C PHE A 135 -4.77 4.62 3.79
N GLN A 136 -4.47 4.09 2.60
CA GLN A 136 -3.10 3.89 2.13
C GLN A 136 -2.34 5.23 1.96
N LYS A 137 -3.02 6.27 1.48
CA LYS A 137 -2.44 7.61 1.30
C LYS A 137 -2.05 8.25 2.63
N ASN A 138 -2.86 8.06 3.67
CA ASN A 138 -2.50 8.48 5.02
C ASN A 138 -1.26 7.73 5.52
N PHE A 139 -1.17 6.43 5.24
CA PHE A 139 0.00 5.63 5.57
C PHE A 139 1.26 6.06 4.82
N TYR A 140 1.15 6.38 3.53
CA TYR A 140 2.24 6.96 2.76
C TYR A 140 2.77 8.23 3.44
N GLY A 141 1.88 9.15 3.85
CA GLY A 141 2.26 10.36 4.58
C GLY A 141 2.95 10.07 5.92
N PHE A 142 2.45 9.07 6.67
CA PHE A 142 3.08 8.59 7.90
C PHE A 142 4.52 8.09 7.66
N VAL A 143 4.74 7.26 6.64
CA VAL A 143 6.07 6.73 6.29
C VAL A 143 7.02 7.84 5.82
N VAL A 144 6.53 8.79 5.03
CA VAL A 144 7.31 9.98 4.60
C VAL A 144 7.81 10.76 5.82
N ASN A 145 6.94 11.03 6.79
CA ASN A 145 7.31 11.78 7.99
C ASN A 145 8.36 11.02 8.81
N MET A 146 8.14 9.72 9.05
CA MET A 146 9.09 8.85 9.75
C MET A 146 10.50 8.86 9.12
N LEU A 147 10.56 8.75 7.79
CA LEU A 147 11.83 8.75 7.05
C LEU A 147 12.51 10.13 7.02
N ARG A 148 11.72 11.20 6.98
CA ARG A 148 12.23 12.57 6.99
C ARG A 148 12.89 12.91 8.33
N ASP A 149 12.28 12.51 9.44
CA ASP A 149 12.84 12.74 10.76
C ASP A 149 14.18 12.01 10.92
N PHE A 150 14.28 10.77 10.44
CA PHE A 150 15.55 10.06 10.35
C PHE A 150 16.61 10.78 9.50
N ALA A 151 16.23 11.27 8.32
CA ALA A 151 17.18 11.97 7.44
C ALA A 151 17.76 13.23 8.10
N LYS A 152 16.99 13.91 8.95
CA LYS A 152 17.47 15.03 9.76
C LYS A 152 18.40 14.57 10.88
N GLU A 153 18.01 13.56 11.66
CA GLU A 153 18.82 13.02 12.76
C GLU A 153 20.20 12.58 12.25
N LYS A 154 20.25 11.85 11.14
CA LYS A 154 21.51 11.43 10.52
C LYS A 154 22.35 12.61 10.03
N PHE A 155 21.72 13.64 9.46
CA PHE A 155 22.42 14.85 9.04
C PHE A 155 22.99 15.62 10.25
N GLU A 156 22.27 15.69 11.36
CA GLU A 156 22.74 16.32 12.60
C GLU A 156 23.88 15.54 13.24
N GLU A 157 23.81 14.20 13.28
CA GLU A 157 24.88 13.31 13.74
C GLU A 157 26.15 13.42 12.88
N GLU A 158 26.01 13.51 11.55
CA GLU A 158 27.13 13.63 10.61
C GLU A 158 27.76 15.04 10.60
N ASN A 159 27.00 16.09 10.92
CA ASN A 159 27.47 17.48 10.88
C ASN A 159 27.76 18.10 12.25
N GLY A 160 27.47 17.42 13.37
CA GLY A 160 28.05 17.70 14.68
C GLY A 160 27.87 19.14 15.22
N TRP A 161 26.71 19.77 15.02
CA TRP A 161 26.41 21.06 15.67
C TRP A 161 25.45 20.85 16.84
N GLU A 162 26.02 20.62 18.02
CA GLU A 162 25.33 20.89 19.30
C GLU A 162 25.27 22.42 19.48
N TYR A 163 24.07 22.97 19.66
CA TYR A 163 23.88 24.36 20.13
C TYR A 163 24.07 24.45 21.65
#